data_AF-A0A1J8QTZ3-F1
#
_entry.id   AF-A0A1J8QTZ3-F1
#
_cell.length_a   1.000
_cell.length_b   1.000
_cell.length_c   1.000
_cell.angle_alpha   90.00
_cell.angle_beta   90.00
_cell.angle_gamma   90.00
#
_symmetry.space_group_name_H-M   'P 1'
#
loop_
_entity.id
_entity.type
_entity.pdbx_description
1 polymer ?
#
loop_
_entity_poly.entity_id
_entity_poly.type
_entity_poly.pdbx_seq_one_letter_code
_entity_poly.pdbx_strand_id
1 'polypeptide(L)'
;MELSSSQLTALQYAQSILDGAGLSPQDLDNHSNTSSPSPSSRSSPLAASLSPLPSSIPDPSPAILAAQYIPPPACSFTLDEISAGANHLNRQSRVHAIINHPLGAVVEYPQSGSLKGDTVAHIFTLARGFNSSEFDLPQFSFQYSLGDGHGGTKGVQCYLLRDSMGNPVRCNKLSTSCKGLKVCSARPDNFFNTIHSYTNRSQVAELVAPSCLPFEDNAKREVFLKTFAFFCSLLDHGCAFMASCEHIGEDHDDSEGNIAISSTVELVNHDWDAAQDPLPSTNVCRGKLVMRVDKFNRRYIQCQFRSRDDQSHLILRNLQEFDNGYLQALLDDDEVLIASYEEDAKQNGYGPLMPCHFVASPSAQKQLCPHWHRARNRKLARGTLLKWDHQCTAKFDIYTPEDLPSCPQVVVVCRNPHSHPPPAPVKTPPSLINLFRSLLLDMDWQLADATPRRIVLDSGFMKGL
;
A
#
# COMPACT_ATOMS: atom_id res chain seq x y z
N MET A 1 13.01 -14.20 52.65
CA MET A 1 13.13 -12.77 52.28
C MET A 1 11.74 -12.18 52.42
N GLU A 2 11.55 -11.20 53.30
CA GLU A 2 10.27 -10.51 53.42
C GLU A 2 10.12 -9.53 52.27
N LEU A 3 8.98 -9.58 51.58
CA LEU A 3 8.66 -8.65 50.50
C LEU A 3 8.30 -7.29 51.10
N SER A 4 8.76 -6.22 50.44
CA SER A 4 8.37 -4.85 50.81
C SER A 4 6.87 -4.61 50.55
N SER A 5 6.29 -3.64 51.25
CA SER A 5 4.87 -3.29 51.12
C SER A 5 4.47 -2.91 49.67
N SER A 6 5.38 -2.28 48.93
CA SER A 6 5.16 -1.96 47.52
C SER A 6 5.15 -3.21 46.62
N GLN A 7 5.99 -4.20 46.90
CA GLN A 7 5.99 -5.48 46.18
C GLN A 7 4.74 -6.30 46.47
N LEU A 8 4.26 -6.30 47.72
CA LEU A 8 2.99 -6.93 48.09
C LEU A 8 1.80 -6.29 47.37
N THR A 9 1.78 -4.95 47.29
CA THR A 9 0.72 -4.21 46.58
C THR A 9 0.75 -4.51 45.08
N ALA A 10 1.94 -4.56 44.47
CA ALA A 10 2.10 -4.91 43.07
C ALA A 10 1.65 -6.36 42.76
N LEU A 11 1.96 -7.30 43.65
CA LEU A 11 1.52 -8.69 43.52
C LEU A 11 0.00 -8.83 43.64
N GLN A 12 -0.63 -8.14 44.59
CA GLN A 12 -2.09 -8.13 44.73
C GLN A 12 -2.78 -7.53 43.50
N TYR A 13 -2.20 -6.48 42.92
CA TYR A 13 -2.70 -5.88 41.69
C TYR A 13 -2.53 -6.81 40.47
N ALA A 14 -1.38 -7.46 40.34
CA ALA A 14 -1.17 -8.45 39.28
C ALA A 14 -2.14 -9.63 39.41
N GLN A 15 -2.41 -10.08 40.64
CA GLN A 15 -3.32 -11.18 40.90
C GLN A 15 -4.77 -10.84 40.55
N SER A 16 -5.23 -9.61 40.83
CA SER A 16 -6.58 -9.18 40.46
C SER A 16 -6.79 -9.09 38.94
N ILE A 17 -5.75 -8.73 38.18
CA ILE A 17 -5.78 -8.75 36.70
C ILE A 17 -5.90 -10.19 36.19
N LEU A 18 -5.12 -11.12 36.76
CA LEU A 18 -5.15 -12.53 36.36
C LEU A 18 -6.50 -13.19 36.70
N ASP A 19 -7.06 -12.91 37.87
CA ASP A 19 -8.38 -13.38 38.27
C ASP A 19 -9.48 -12.82 37.34
N GLY A 20 -9.40 -11.54 36.97
CA GLY A 20 -10.32 -10.92 36.00
C GLY A 20 -10.22 -11.51 34.59
N ALA A 21 -9.08 -12.09 34.23
CA ALA A 21 -8.85 -12.79 32.97
C ALA A 21 -9.20 -14.29 33.01
N GLY A 22 -9.67 -14.81 34.16
CA GLY A 22 -9.94 -16.24 34.33
C GLY A 22 -8.69 -17.11 34.36
N LEU A 23 -7.55 -16.54 34.79
CA LEU A 23 -6.25 -17.21 34.88
C LEU A 23 -5.81 -17.36 36.34
N SER A 24 -6.77 -17.62 37.24
CA SER A 24 -6.44 -17.76 38.65
C SER A 24 -5.58 -19.00 38.87
N PRO A 25 -4.55 -18.95 39.74
CA PRO A 25 -3.72 -20.13 40.06
C PRO A 25 -4.54 -21.33 40.55
N GLN A 26 -5.72 -21.09 41.16
CA GLN A 26 -6.62 -22.15 41.62
C GLN A 26 -7.25 -22.96 40.48
N ASP A 27 -7.31 -22.42 39.26
CA ASP A 27 -7.83 -23.11 38.09
C ASP A 27 -6.80 -24.07 37.48
N LEU A 28 -5.51 -23.88 37.77
CA LEU A 28 -4.42 -24.73 37.28
C LEU A 28 -4.21 -26.00 38.12
N ASP A 29 -4.54 -25.97 39.41
CA ASP A 29 -4.34 -27.11 40.32
C ASP A 29 -5.44 -28.19 40.20
N ASN A 30 -6.57 -27.90 39.57
CA ASN A 30 -7.71 -28.82 39.45
C ASN A 30 -7.62 -29.83 38.29
N HIS A 31 -6.57 -29.80 37.47
CA HIS A 31 -6.44 -30.70 36.31
C HIS A 31 -5.62 -31.99 36.53
N SER A 32 -5.18 -32.28 37.76
CA SER A 32 -4.32 -33.45 38.02
C SER A 32 -5.02 -34.71 38.55
N ASN A 33 -6.35 -34.73 38.73
CA ASN A 33 -7.06 -35.94 39.14
C ASN A 33 -8.15 -36.33 38.13
N THR A 34 -7.77 -37.14 37.16
CA THR A 34 -8.71 -37.90 36.33
C THR A 34 -9.29 -39.07 37.13
N SER A 35 -10.48 -38.86 37.67
CA SER A 35 -11.43 -39.94 37.97
C SER A 35 -12.83 -39.45 37.63
N SER A 36 -13.38 -40.03 36.56
CA SER A 36 -14.72 -39.77 36.07
C SER A 36 -15.79 -40.02 37.13
N PRO A 37 -16.81 -39.14 37.24
CA PRO A 37 -18.12 -39.57 37.67
C PRO A 37 -19.22 -39.25 36.64
N SER A 38 -20.21 -40.13 36.67
CA SER A 38 -21.40 -40.27 35.84
C SER A 38 -22.39 -39.08 35.94
N PRO A 39 -23.42 -39.03 35.07
CA PRO A 39 -24.24 -37.84 34.85
C PRO A 39 -25.38 -37.76 35.86
N SER A 40 -25.42 -36.68 36.65
CA SER A 40 -26.55 -36.39 37.54
C SER A 40 -26.87 -34.90 37.54
N SER A 41 -28.12 -34.61 37.17
CA SER A 41 -28.97 -33.50 37.64
C SER A 41 -28.46 -32.06 37.51
N ARG A 42 -29.01 -31.39 36.49
CA ARG A 42 -29.10 -29.94 36.33
C ARG A 42 -29.66 -29.27 37.60
N SER A 43 -28.84 -28.41 38.19
CA SER A 43 -29.27 -27.32 39.06
C SER A 43 -28.74 -26.03 38.43
N SER A 44 -29.63 -25.18 37.93
CA SER A 44 -29.30 -23.90 37.32
C SER A 44 -28.57 -22.98 38.31
N PRO A 45 -27.37 -22.45 38.00
CA PRO A 45 -26.83 -21.35 38.76
C PRO A 45 -27.53 -20.06 38.33
N LEU A 46 -27.98 -19.34 39.34
CA LEU A 46 -28.51 -17.98 39.27
C LEU A 46 -27.60 -17.06 38.45
N ALA A 47 -28.24 -16.22 37.65
CA ALA A 47 -27.63 -15.16 36.87
C ALA A 47 -26.76 -14.27 37.78
N ALA A 48 -25.45 -14.49 37.75
CA ALA A 48 -24.48 -13.51 38.17
C ALA A 48 -24.59 -12.34 37.18
N SER A 49 -25.10 -11.22 37.68
CA SER A 49 -25.12 -9.93 37.00
C SER A 49 -23.71 -9.56 36.57
N LEU A 50 -23.38 -9.84 35.30
CA LEU A 50 -22.21 -9.29 34.63
C LEU A 50 -22.39 -7.77 34.59
N SER A 51 -21.63 -7.06 35.42
CA SER A 51 -21.47 -5.63 35.29
C SER A 51 -20.99 -5.32 33.86
N PRO A 52 -21.66 -4.44 33.10
CA PRO A 52 -21.25 -4.13 31.74
C PRO A 52 -19.85 -3.53 31.77
N LEU A 53 -18.91 -4.13 31.04
CA LEU A 53 -17.61 -3.51 30.79
C LEU A 53 -17.85 -2.09 30.22
N PRO A 54 -17.09 -1.08 30.67
CA PRO A 54 -17.23 0.28 30.16
C PRO A 54 -16.95 0.27 28.65
N SER A 55 -18.03 0.42 27.88
CA SER A 55 -18.06 0.28 26.43
C SER A 55 -17.64 1.56 25.70
N SER A 56 -16.75 2.36 26.30
CA SER A 56 -16.21 3.54 25.63
C SER A 56 -15.09 3.09 24.69
N ILE A 57 -15.48 2.57 23.53
CA ILE A 57 -14.58 2.57 22.37
C ILE A 57 -14.16 4.04 22.20
N PRO A 58 -12.86 4.37 22.30
CA PRO A 58 -12.42 5.73 22.13
C PRO A 58 -12.81 6.23 20.74
N ASP A 59 -13.26 7.48 20.66
CA ASP A 59 -13.59 8.09 19.38
C ASP A 59 -12.34 8.03 18.47
N PRO A 60 -12.50 7.62 17.20
CA PRO A 60 -11.38 7.52 16.27
C PRO A 60 -10.70 8.89 16.11
N SER A 61 -9.39 8.86 15.88
CA SER A 61 -8.60 10.09 15.69
C SER A 61 -9.22 10.99 14.60
N PRO A 62 -9.23 12.32 14.76
CA PRO A 62 -9.75 13.24 13.74
C PRO A 62 -9.15 13.04 12.36
N ALA A 63 -7.88 12.60 12.26
CA ALA A 63 -7.23 12.30 10.99
C ALA A 63 -7.84 11.09 10.28
N ILE A 64 -8.33 10.10 11.04
CA ILE A 64 -8.98 8.89 10.50
C ILE A 64 -10.39 9.22 10.04
N LEU A 65 -11.15 9.97 10.84
CA LEU A 65 -12.45 10.50 10.42
C LEU A 65 -12.32 11.35 9.14
N ALA A 66 -11.31 12.20 9.09
CA ALA A 66 -11.03 13.02 7.91
C ALA A 66 -10.69 12.17 6.67
N ALA A 67 -9.98 11.06 6.83
CA ALA A 67 -9.64 10.15 5.73
C ALA A 67 -10.82 9.27 5.26
N GLN A 68 -11.81 9.06 6.12
CA GLN A 68 -13.06 8.35 5.78
C GLN A 68 -14.10 9.27 5.12
N TYR A 69 -13.84 10.57 5.04
CA TYR A 69 -14.73 11.53 4.43
C TYR A 69 -14.96 11.24 2.94
N ILE A 70 -16.22 11.02 2.57
CA ILE A 70 -16.64 10.88 1.17
C ILE A 70 -17.23 12.23 0.73
N PRO A 71 -16.61 12.94 -0.24
CA PRO A 71 -17.12 14.22 -0.69
C PRO A 71 -18.47 14.07 -1.39
N PRO A 72 -19.45 14.94 -1.12
CA PRO A 72 -20.70 14.95 -1.87
C PRO A 72 -20.43 15.33 -3.34
N PRO A 73 -21.35 14.98 -4.27
CA PRO A 73 -21.29 15.47 -5.64
C PRO A 73 -21.31 17.01 -5.70
N ALA A 74 -20.68 17.58 -6.72
CA ALA A 74 -20.62 19.02 -6.92
C ALA A 74 -22.00 19.64 -7.16
N CYS A 75 -22.26 20.74 -6.46
CA CYS A 75 -23.48 21.52 -6.62
C CYS A 75 -23.30 22.51 -7.77
N SER A 76 -24.15 22.43 -8.80
CA SER A 76 -24.14 23.42 -9.89
C SER A 76 -24.71 24.74 -9.39
N PHE A 77 -24.16 25.85 -9.87
CA PHE A 77 -24.72 27.16 -9.54
C PHE A 77 -26.08 27.35 -10.22
N THR A 78 -27.02 27.93 -9.48
CA THR A 78 -28.32 28.38 -10.00
C THR A 78 -28.16 29.60 -10.91
N LEU A 79 -29.18 29.88 -11.73
CA LEU A 79 -29.17 31.05 -12.61
C LEU A 79 -29.06 32.38 -11.83
N ASP A 80 -29.68 32.47 -10.66
CA ASP A 80 -29.61 33.64 -9.80
C ASP A 80 -28.21 33.83 -9.23
N GLU A 81 -27.57 32.75 -8.77
CA GLU A 81 -26.18 32.77 -8.30
C GLU A 81 -25.20 33.18 -9.42
N ILE A 82 -25.39 32.65 -10.64
CA ILE A 82 -24.58 33.03 -11.81
C ILE A 82 -24.77 34.51 -12.15
N SER A 83 -26.02 35.00 -12.08
CA SER A 83 -26.36 36.40 -12.34
C SER A 83 -25.77 37.34 -11.28
N ALA A 84 -25.75 36.91 -10.02
CA ALA A 84 -25.08 37.59 -8.92
C ALA A 84 -23.54 37.46 -8.96
N GLY A 85 -22.99 36.69 -9.89
CA GLY A 85 -21.55 36.46 -10.02
C GLY A 85 -20.95 35.55 -8.96
N ALA A 86 -21.76 34.76 -8.24
CA ALA A 86 -21.28 33.82 -7.23
C ALA A 86 -20.35 32.73 -7.81
N ASN A 87 -20.46 32.47 -9.12
CA ASN A 87 -19.62 31.52 -9.83
C ASN A 87 -18.32 32.13 -10.38
N HIS A 88 -18.02 33.40 -10.08
CA HIS A 88 -16.78 34.04 -10.52
C HIS A 88 -15.61 33.52 -9.69
N LEU A 89 -14.61 32.95 -10.35
CA LEU A 89 -13.35 32.58 -9.72
C LEU A 89 -12.41 33.80 -9.67
N ASN A 90 -12.32 34.50 -10.80
CA ASN A 90 -11.65 35.78 -10.95
C ASN A 90 -12.31 36.60 -12.06
N ARG A 91 -11.75 37.76 -12.41
CA ARG A 91 -12.30 38.65 -13.44
C ARG A 91 -12.49 37.99 -14.81
N GLN A 92 -11.74 36.92 -15.12
CA GLN A 92 -11.70 36.30 -16.44
C GLN A 92 -12.29 34.88 -16.46
N SER A 93 -12.47 34.25 -15.31
CA SER A 93 -12.82 32.83 -15.24
C SER A 93 -13.97 32.58 -14.27
N ARG A 94 -14.77 31.59 -14.64
CA ARG A 94 -15.95 31.15 -13.90
C ARG A 94 -15.89 29.66 -13.64
N VAL A 95 -16.66 29.22 -12.66
CA VAL A 95 -16.82 27.81 -12.30
C VAL A 95 -18.25 27.34 -12.57
N HIS A 96 -18.41 26.06 -12.91
CA HIS A 96 -19.72 25.47 -13.23
C HIS A 96 -20.39 24.89 -11.98
N ALA A 97 -19.60 24.29 -11.09
CA ALA A 97 -20.08 23.71 -9.86
C ALA A 97 -19.09 23.94 -8.70
N ILE A 98 -19.58 23.77 -7.48
CA ILE A 98 -18.84 23.99 -6.24
C ILE A 98 -19.07 22.88 -5.23
N ILE A 99 -18.04 22.57 -4.45
CA ILE A 99 -18.10 21.70 -3.26
C ILE A 99 -17.41 22.44 -2.12
N ASN A 100 -18.11 22.55 -0.99
CA ASN A 100 -17.54 23.04 0.26
C ASN A 100 -17.20 21.85 1.15
N HIS A 101 -15.92 21.72 1.52
CA HIS A 101 -15.46 20.65 2.38
C HIS A 101 -15.40 21.10 3.84
N PRO A 102 -15.74 20.21 4.80
CA PRO A 102 -15.62 20.51 6.21
C PRO A 102 -14.16 20.69 6.63
N LEU A 103 -13.95 21.23 7.84
CA LEU A 103 -12.63 21.45 8.41
C LEU A 103 -11.80 20.16 8.42
N GLY A 104 -10.59 20.22 7.87
CA GLY A 104 -9.64 19.12 7.87
C GLY A 104 -9.99 17.95 6.93
N ALA A 105 -11.02 18.08 6.09
CA ALA A 105 -11.43 17.04 5.15
C ALA A 105 -10.27 16.58 4.25
N VAL A 106 -10.10 15.26 4.13
CA VAL A 106 -9.14 14.67 3.20
C VAL A 106 -9.89 14.19 1.97
N VAL A 107 -9.56 14.75 0.80
CA VAL A 107 -10.12 14.33 -0.49
C VAL A 107 -9.00 13.76 -1.34
N GLU A 108 -9.09 12.47 -1.64
CA GLU A 108 -8.08 11.74 -2.42
C GLU A 108 -8.32 11.84 -3.94
N TYR A 109 -9.60 11.90 -4.34
CA TYR A 109 -10.05 11.97 -5.73
C TYR A 109 -11.02 13.13 -5.90
N PRO A 110 -10.53 14.38 -6.02
CA PRO A 110 -11.42 15.52 -6.22
C PRO A 110 -12.23 15.37 -7.51
N GLN A 111 -13.49 15.78 -7.46
CA GLN A 111 -14.35 15.82 -8.65
C GLN A 111 -13.77 16.79 -9.68
N SER A 112 -13.87 16.44 -10.95
CA SER A 112 -13.46 17.27 -12.07
C SER A 112 -14.65 17.55 -13.00
N GLY A 113 -14.41 18.33 -14.05
CA GLY A 113 -15.46 18.63 -15.02
C GLY A 113 -15.93 17.36 -15.73
N SER A 114 -17.23 17.20 -15.97
CA SER A 114 -17.77 16.06 -16.72
C SER A 114 -17.49 16.14 -18.23
N LEU A 115 -17.45 17.36 -18.76
CA LEU A 115 -17.21 17.65 -20.16
C LEU A 115 -15.96 18.52 -20.32
N LYS A 116 -15.46 18.60 -21.57
CA LYS A 116 -14.35 19.50 -21.90
C LYS A 116 -14.80 20.95 -21.70
N GLY A 117 -14.06 21.68 -20.87
CA GLY A 117 -14.38 23.06 -20.47
C GLY A 117 -15.11 23.16 -19.13
N ASP A 118 -15.72 22.08 -18.64
CA ASP A 118 -16.36 22.07 -17.33
C ASP A 118 -15.32 22.27 -16.22
N THR A 119 -15.74 22.95 -15.17
CA THR A 119 -14.89 23.35 -14.04
C THR A 119 -15.62 23.20 -12.72
N VAL A 120 -14.99 22.50 -11.77
CA VAL A 120 -15.52 22.28 -10.42
C VAL A 120 -14.57 22.94 -9.42
N ALA A 121 -15.10 23.79 -8.55
CA ALA A 121 -14.36 24.39 -7.45
C ALA A 121 -14.55 23.58 -6.17
N HIS A 122 -13.45 23.23 -5.52
CA HIS A 122 -13.42 22.63 -4.21
C HIS A 122 -12.87 23.65 -3.21
N ILE A 123 -13.67 24.03 -2.22
CA ILE A 123 -13.25 24.93 -1.13
C ILE A 123 -12.93 24.08 0.09
N PHE A 124 -11.65 24.03 0.46
CA PHE A 124 -11.15 23.32 1.62
C PHE A 124 -10.95 24.26 2.78
N THR A 125 -11.53 23.95 3.94
CA THR A 125 -11.19 24.63 5.19
C THR A 125 -10.08 23.85 5.87
N LEU A 126 -8.91 24.47 6.03
CA LEU A 126 -7.70 23.80 6.48
C LEU A 126 -7.64 23.75 8.01
N ALA A 127 -7.32 22.57 8.54
CA ALA A 127 -6.85 22.45 9.91
C ALA A 127 -5.35 22.80 9.96
N ARG A 128 -4.89 23.33 11.09
CA ARG A 128 -3.45 23.38 11.37
C ARG A 128 -2.96 21.95 11.60
N GLY A 129 -1.76 21.63 11.12
CA GLY A 129 -1.18 20.30 11.30
C GLY A 129 -1.07 19.93 12.79
N PHE A 130 -1.25 18.65 13.11
CA PHE A 130 -1.25 18.15 14.48
C PHE A 130 0.05 18.51 15.26
N ASN A 131 1.19 18.58 14.53
CA ASN A 131 2.52 18.85 15.08
C ASN A 131 3.29 19.96 14.33
N SER A 132 2.62 20.72 13.46
CA SER A 132 3.26 21.75 12.64
C SER A 132 2.44 23.03 12.63
N SER A 133 3.13 24.18 12.62
CA SER A 133 2.51 25.47 12.32
C SER A 133 2.07 25.59 10.86
N GLU A 134 2.48 24.65 10.01
CA GLU A 134 2.10 24.57 8.61
C GLU A 134 0.72 23.93 8.43
N PHE A 135 0.03 24.38 7.38
CA PHE A 135 -1.27 23.85 7.00
C PHE A 135 -1.10 22.68 6.02
N ASP A 136 -1.87 21.61 6.24
CA ASP A 136 -1.91 20.48 5.32
C ASP A 136 -2.67 20.87 4.04
N LEU A 137 -1.94 21.17 2.97
CA LEU A 137 -2.55 21.56 1.70
C LEU A 137 -3.19 20.34 1.00
N PRO A 138 -4.42 20.49 0.46
CA PRO A 138 -5.21 19.36 -0.03
C PRO A 138 -4.55 18.62 -1.20
N GLN A 139 -3.76 19.29 -2.04
CA GLN A 139 -3.13 18.65 -3.19
C GLN A 139 -2.14 17.53 -2.83
N PHE A 140 -1.64 17.50 -1.60
CA PHE A 140 -0.75 16.43 -1.13
C PHE A 140 -1.49 15.12 -0.85
N SER A 141 -2.82 15.19 -0.68
CA SER A 141 -3.68 14.01 -0.52
C SER A 141 -4.20 13.45 -1.85
N PHE A 142 -4.02 14.17 -2.97
CA PHE A 142 -4.57 13.73 -4.26
C PHE A 142 -3.81 12.52 -4.80
N GLN A 143 -4.54 11.48 -5.17
CA GLN A 143 -3.98 10.26 -5.79
C GLN A 143 -3.62 10.47 -7.26
N TYR A 144 -4.21 11.48 -7.90
CA TYR A 144 -3.77 11.92 -9.22
C TYR A 144 -2.32 12.44 -9.15
N SER A 145 -1.53 12.02 -10.13
CA SER A 145 -0.16 12.51 -10.26
C SER A 145 -0.18 13.88 -10.93
N LEU A 146 0.27 14.90 -10.21
CA LEU A 146 0.31 16.29 -10.68
C LEU A 146 1.72 16.61 -11.18
N GLY A 147 1.82 17.45 -12.20
CA GLY A 147 3.06 18.20 -12.46
C GLY A 147 3.53 18.30 -13.90
N ASP A 148 2.61 18.28 -14.85
CA ASP A 148 2.90 18.83 -16.18
C ASP A 148 2.40 20.29 -16.22
N GLY A 149 3.14 21.17 -16.90
CA GLY A 149 2.72 22.56 -17.14
C GLY A 149 2.68 23.46 -15.90
N HIS A 150 3.75 23.46 -15.09
CA HIS A 150 3.84 24.32 -13.91
C HIS A 150 3.85 25.81 -14.27
N GLY A 151 2.78 26.51 -13.93
CA GLY A 151 2.68 27.96 -13.98
C GLY A 151 2.28 28.51 -12.61
N GLY A 152 3.09 29.39 -12.04
CA GLY A 152 2.77 30.10 -10.79
C GLY A 152 2.42 31.55 -11.08
N THR A 153 1.37 32.07 -10.47
CA THR A 153 1.03 33.51 -10.52
C THR A 153 0.69 34.00 -9.12
N LYS A 154 1.37 35.05 -8.66
CA LYS A 154 1.14 35.65 -7.33
C LYS A 154 0.12 36.79 -7.40
N GLY A 155 -0.48 37.16 -6.27
CA GLY A 155 -1.38 38.33 -6.19
C GLY A 155 -2.70 38.20 -6.96
N VAL A 156 -3.15 36.99 -7.27
CA VAL A 156 -4.39 36.78 -8.02
C VAL A 156 -5.59 36.93 -7.08
N GLN A 157 -6.55 37.79 -7.42
CA GLN A 157 -7.81 37.88 -6.66
C GLN A 157 -8.68 36.64 -6.90
N CYS A 158 -9.01 35.92 -5.83
CA CYS A 158 -9.95 34.82 -5.81
C CYS A 158 -11.28 35.31 -5.23
N TYR A 159 -12.35 35.27 -6.03
CA TYR A 159 -13.67 35.80 -5.64
C TYR A 159 -14.52 34.77 -4.89
N LEU A 160 -14.11 33.49 -4.93
CA LEU A 160 -14.72 32.41 -4.15
C LEU A 160 -14.26 32.40 -2.69
N LEU A 161 -13.15 33.09 -2.37
CA LEU A 161 -12.67 33.28 -1.01
C LEU A 161 -12.96 34.70 -0.56
N ARG A 162 -13.48 34.84 0.66
CA ARG A 162 -13.78 36.13 1.27
C ARG A 162 -13.04 36.28 2.58
N ASP A 163 -12.50 37.48 2.81
CA ASP A 163 -11.94 37.85 4.10
C ASP A 163 -13.05 38.12 5.14
N SER A 164 -12.67 38.46 6.36
CA SER A 164 -13.60 38.81 7.45
C SER A 164 -14.49 40.03 7.15
N MET A 165 -14.10 40.86 6.17
CA MET A 165 -14.86 42.02 5.70
C MET A 165 -15.70 41.70 4.45
N GLY A 166 -15.68 40.44 3.97
CA GLY A 166 -16.41 40.00 2.78
C GLY A 166 -15.71 40.30 1.45
N ASN A 167 -14.49 40.83 1.45
CA ASN A 167 -13.75 41.17 0.22
C ASN A 167 -13.05 39.95 -0.39
N PRO A 168 -12.86 39.92 -1.73
CA PRO A 168 -12.08 38.89 -2.40
C PRO A 168 -10.64 38.78 -1.88
N VAL A 169 -10.17 37.56 -1.65
CA VAL A 169 -8.83 37.28 -1.08
C VAL A 169 -7.76 37.22 -2.17
N ARG A 170 -6.57 37.77 -1.89
CA ARG A 170 -5.38 37.63 -2.75
C ARG A 170 -4.71 36.28 -2.52
N CYS A 171 -4.42 35.58 -3.62
CA CYS A 171 -3.90 34.23 -3.61
C CYS A 171 -2.66 34.07 -4.49
N ASN A 172 -1.81 33.14 -4.08
CA ASN A 172 -0.85 32.47 -4.95
C ASN A 172 -1.58 31.37 -5.73
N LYS A 173 -1.58 31.50 -7.05
CA LYS A 173 -2.17 30.53 -7.98
C LYS A 173 -1.09 29.58 -8.50
N LEU A 174 -1.28 28.28 -8.31
CA LEU A 174 -0.50 27.22 -8.96
C LEU A 174 -1.37 26.50 -10.00
N SER A 175 -0.96 26.55 -11.26
CA SER A 175 -1.55 25.76 -12.34
C SER A 175 -0.72 24.52 -12.62
N THR A 176 -1.39 23.37 -12.73
CA THR A 176 -0.78 22.06 -13.02
C THR A 176 -1.78 21.16 -13.77
N SER A 177 -1.32 20.09 -14.38
CA SER A 177 -2.19 19.07 -14.97
C SER A 177 -1.90 17.66 -14.45
N CYS A 178 -2.88 16.78 -14.65
CA CYS A 178 -2.71 15.36 -14.40
C CYS A 178 -1.69 14.78 -15.38
N LYS A 179 -0.69 14.05 -14.87
CA LYS A 179 0.34 13.35 -15.68
C LYS A 179 -0.17 12.07 -16.35
N GLY A 180 -1.44 11.71 -16.15
CA GLY A 180 -2.00 10.43 -16.56
C GLY A 180 -1.51 9.28 -15.69
N LEU A 181 -1.27 8.13 -16.30
CA LEU A 181 -0.87 6.88 -15.63
C LEU A 181 0.30 6.19 -16.35
N LYS A 182 0.87 5.20 -15.67
CA LYS A 182 1.60 4.10 -16.29
C LYS A 182 0.72 2.86 -16.30
N VAL A 183 0.83 2.05 -17.34
CA VAL A 183 -0.02 0.86 -17.55
C VAL A 183 0.82 -0.32 -18.02
N CYS A 184 0.45 -1.52 -17.61
CA CYS A 184 1.14 -2.73 -18.04
C CYS A 184 1.02 -2.93 -19.56
N SER A 185 2.11 -3.33 -20.23
CA SER A 185 2.10 -3.71 -21.65
C SER A 185 1.32 -4.99 -21.95
N ALA A 186 1.01 -5.81 -20.94
CA ALA A 186 0.13 -6.96 -21.04
C ALA A 186 -1.37 -6.60 -20.81
N ARG A 187 -1.72 -5.31 -20.86
CA ARG A 187 -3.12 -4.86 -20.80
C ARG A 187 -3.92 -5.29 -22.02
N PRO A 188 -5.24 -5.50 -21.91
CA PRO A 188 -6.10 -5.74 -23.06
C PRO A 188 -6.27 -4.47 -23.92
N ASP A 189 -6.43 -4.64 -25.23
CA ASP A 189 -6.58 -3.53 -26.19
C ASP A 189 -7.84 -2.67 -25.95
N ASN A 190 -8.85 -3.18 -25.24
CA ASN A 190 -10.11 -2.45 -24.99
C ASN A 190 -10.05 -1.53 -23.76
N PHE A 191 -8.88 -1.32 -23.15
CA PHE A 191 -8.73 -0.57 -21.89
C PHE A 191 -8.80 0.97 -22.05
N PHE A 192 -8.97 1.49 -23.27
CA PHE A 192 -8.74 2.92 -23.59
C PHE A 192 -9.89 3.88 -23.28
N ASN A 193 -11.07 3.43 -22.85
CA ASN A 193 -12.27 4.28 -22.79
C ASN A 193 -12.80 4.60 -21.39
N THR A 194 -11.94 4.62 -20.37
CA THR A 194 -12.36 5.06 -19.04
C THR A 194 -12.18 6.56 -18.91
N ILE A 195 -13.23 7.32 -19.22
CA ILE A 195 -13.35 8.73 -18.88
C ILE A 195 -14.11 8.81 -17.55
N HIS A 196 -13.56 9.53 -16.59
CA HIS A 196 -14.27 9.78 -15.33
C HIS A 196 -14.08 11.22 -14.85
N SER A 197 -15.08 11.70 -14.12
CA SER A 197 -15.08 13.03 -13.51
C SER A 197 -15.30 12.97 -12.01
N TYR A 198 -15.97 11.95 -11.50
CA TYR A 198 -16.26 11.75 -10.08
C TYR A 198 -15.94 10.30 -9.70
N THR A 199 -15.13 10.14 -8.64
CA THR A 199 -14.86 8.83 -8.04
C THR A 199 -14.48 9.01 -6.57
N ASN A 200 -14.45 7.93 -5.80
CA ASN A 200 -13.99 7.92 -4.42
C ASN A 200 -13.19 6.65 -4.11
N ARG A 201 -12.59 6.58 -2.92
CA ARG A 201 -11.73 5.46 -2.52
C ARG A 201 -12.43 4.10 -2.59
N SER A 202 -13.69 4.00 -2.19
CA SER A 202 -14.45 2.75 -2.23
C SER A 202 -14.70 2.29 -3.67
N GLN A 203 -15.10 3.21 -4.55
CA GLN A 203 -15.27 2.92 -5.97
C GLN A 203 -13.96 2.53 -6.66
N VAL A 204 -12.85 3.21 -6.33
CA VAL A 204 -11.54 2.83 -6.84
C VAL A 204 -11.13 1.46 -6.30
N ALA A 205 -11.41 1.16 -5.03
CA ALA A 205 -11.14 -0.16 -4.47
C ALA A 205 -11.94 -1.25 -5.19
N GLU A 206 -13.20 -1.01 -5.58
CA GLU A 206 -14.00 -1.95 -6.38
C GLU A 206 -13.46 -2.12 -7.81
N LEU A 207 -12.91 -1.05 -8.41
CA LEU A 207 -12.31 -1.08 -9.75
C LEU A 207 -10.92 -1.73 -9.78
N VAL A 208 -10.11 -1.50 -8.74
CA VAL A 208 -8.74 -2.00 -8.61
C VAL A 208 -8.71 -3.39 -8.01
N ALA A 209 -9.65 -3.71 -7.11
CA ALA A 209 -9.89 -5.08 -6.73
C ALA A 209 -10.11 -5.84 -8.05
N PRO A 210 -9.37 -6.93 -8.29
CA PRO A 210 -9.66 -7.76 -9.44
C PRO A 210 -11.16 -8.07 -9.38
N SER A 211 -11.86 -8.03 -10.53
CA SER A 211 -13.29 -8.35 -10.66
C SER A 211 -13.52 -9.83 -10.32
N CYS A 212 -13.28 -10.11 -9.07
CA CYS A 212 -13.28 -11.38 -8.43
C CYS A 212 -14.71 -11.50 -7.94
N LEU A 213 -15.56 -12.18 -8.73
CA LEU A 213 -16.89 -12.67 -8.33
C LEU A 213 -16.84 -13.08 -6.85
N PRO A 214 -17.87 -12.84 -6.01
CA PRO A 214 -17.83 -13.12 -4.57
C PRO A 214 -17.10 -14.45 -4.30
N PHE A 215 -15.85 -14.32 -3.86
CA PHE A 215 -14.85 -15.34 -4.13
C PHE A 215 -15.01 -16.42 -3.08
N GLU A 216 -15.41 -17.62 -3.50
CA GLU A 216 -15.10 -18.80 -2.71
C GLU A 216 -13.57 -18.89 -2.66
N ASP A 217 -13.02 -18.64 -1.48
CA ASP A 217 -11.60 -18.80 -1.19
C ASP A 217 -11.24 -20.27 -1.41
N ASN A 218 -10.82 -20.58 -2.64
CA ASN A 218 -10.53 -21.94 -3.04
C ASN A 218 -9.05 -22.20 -2.80
N ALA A 219 -8.75 -23.12 -1.88
CA ALA A 219 -7.40 -23.59 -1.59
C ALA A 219 -6.58 -23.89 -2.85
N LYS A 220 -7.21 -24.35 -3.95
CA LYS A 220 -6.56 -24.57 -5.25
C LYS A 220 -5.94 -23.28 -5.82
N ARG A 221 -6.66 -22.15 -5.76
CA ARG A 221 -6.15 -20.85 -6.23
C ARG A 221 -4.99 -20.38 -5.37
N GLU A 222 -5.09 -20.50 -4.05
CA GLU A 222 -4.03 -20.09 -3.13
C GLU A 222 -2.75 -20.90 -3.40
N VAL A 223 -2.87 -22.23 -3.47
CA VAL A 223 -1.75 -23.13 -3.78
C VAL A 223 -1.16 -22.80 -5.15
N PHE A 224 -1.99 -22.54 -6.17
CA PHE A 224 -1.50 -22.13 -7.50
C PHE A 224 -0.72 -20.82 -7.44
N LEU A 225 -1.29 -19.76 -6.87
CA LEU A 225 -0.66 -18.43 -6.81
C LEU A 225 0.62 -18.46 -5.98
N LYS A 226 0.63 -19.21 -4.87
CA LYS A 226 1.80 -19.42 -4.02
C LYS A 226 2.90 -20.18 -4.77
N THR A 227 2.55 -21.25 -5.49
CA THR A 227 3.49 -22.03 -6.31
C THR A 227 4.07 -21.18 -7.44
N PHE A 228 3.22 -20.42 -8.12
CA PHE A 228 3.60 -19.55 -9.21
C PHE A 228 4.51 -18.41 -8.73
N ALA A 229 4.15 -17.72 -7.65
CA ALA A 229 4.96 -16.66 -7.06
C ALA A 229 6.31 -17.20 -6.60
N PHE A 230 6.34 -18.37 -5.95
CA PHE A 230 7.57 -19.03 -5.55
C PHE A 230 8.48 -19.33 -6.76
N PHE A 231 7.93 -19.88 -7.84
CA PHE A 231 8.70 -20.11 -9.07
C PHE A 231 9.23 -18.81 -9.69
N CYS A 232 8.43 -17.74 -9.72
CA CYS A 232 8.88 -16.44 -10.20
C CYS A 232 10.05 -15.89 -9.38
N SER A 233 10.01 -16.03 -8.05
CA SER A 233 11.15 -15.68 -7.18
C SER A 233 12.39 -16.52 -7.50
N LEU A 234 12.22 -17.82 -7.82
CA LEU A 234 13.34 -18.67 -8.23
C LEU A 234 13.92 -18.24 -9.59
N LEU A 235 13.10 -17.76 -10.53
CA LEU A 235 13.57 -17.24 -11.80
C LEU A 235 14.37 -15.94 -11.63
N ASP A 236 13.90 -15.02 -10.78
CA ASP A 236 14.57 -13.74 -10.55
C ASP A 236 15.89 -13.89 -9.79
N HIS A 237 15.95 -14.81 -8.82
CA HIS A 237 17.10 -14.95 -7.92
C HIS A 237 18.06 -16.08 -8.27
N GLY A 238 17.57 -17.14 -8.92
CA GLY A 238 18.36 -18.33 -9.23
C GLY A 238 19.08 -18.91 -8.01
N CYS A 239 20.31 -19.38 -8.23
CA CYS A 239 21.21 -19.80 -7.17
C CYS A 239 22.11 -18.62 -6.76
N ALA A 240 21.96 -18.13 -5.53
CA ALA A 240 22.75 -17.01 -4.99
C ALA A 240 24.23 -17.35 -4.71
N PHE A 241 24.70 -18.55 -5.06
CA PHE A 241 26.10 -18.90 -4.85
C PHE A 241 26.97 -18.03 -5.76
N MET A 242 27.88 -17.29 -5.13
CA MET A 242 28.93 -16.55 -5.82
C MET A 242 30.16 -17.43 -5.86
N ALA A 243 30.57 -17.84 -7.06
CA ALA A 243 31.90 -18.43 -7.21
C ALA A 243 32.90 -17.37 -6.75
N SER A 244 33.63 -17.64 -5.67
CA SER A 244 34.78 -16.83 -5.30
C SER A 244 35.65 -16.71 -6.54
N CYS A 245 35.93 -15.47 -6.95
CA CYS A 245 36.89 -15.20 -8.02
C CYS A 245 38.27 -15.55 -7.44
N GLU A 246 38.58 -16.84 -7.41
CA GLU A 246 39.88 -17.33 -6.96
C GLU A 246 40.91 -16.94 -8.02
N HIS A 247 41.61 -15.85 -7.68
CA HIS A 247 42.98 -15.52 -8.03
C HIS A 247 43.40 -15.93 -9.44
N ILE A 248 43.13 -15.06 -10.41
CA ILE A 248 44.10 -14.89 -11.50
C ILE A 248 45.37 -14.41 -10.80
N GLY A 249 46.38 -15.27 -10.72
CA GLY A 249 47.65 -14.98 -10.06
C GLY A 249 48.24 -13.69 -10.61
N GLU A 250 48.24 -12.65 -9.78
CA GLU A 250 49.22 -11.58 -9.89
C GLU A 250 50.46 -12.07 -9.15
N ASP A 251 51.42 -12.56 -9.93
CA ASP A 251 52.80 -12.67 -9.48
C ASP A 251 53.28 -11.29 -8.99
N HIS A 252 53.71 -11.25 -7.73
CA HIS A 252 54.73 -10.36 -7.16
C HIS A 252 54.84 -8.90 -7.67
N ASP A 253 54.55 -7.94 -6.79
CA ASP A 253 55.64 -7.09 -6.27
C ASP A 253 55.28 -6.51 -4.90
N ASP A 254 56.25 -6.55 -3.99
CA ASP A 254 56.12 -6.16 -2.59
C ASP A 254 56.05 -4.63 -2.45
N SER A 255 54.96 -4.10 -1.90
CA SER A 255 55.01 -2.79 -1.24
C SER A 255 54.05 -2.75 -0.06
N GLU A 256 54.62 -2.75 1.14
CA GLU A 256 53.93 -2.55 2.41
C GLU A 256 53.15 -1.23 2.42
N GLY A 257 51.84 -1.32 2.65
CA GLY A 257 50.95 -0.16 2.72
C GLY A 257 49.65 -0.50 3.43
N ASN A 258 49.68 -0.40 4.76
CA ASN A 258 48.56 -0.24 5.71
C ASN A 258 47.15 -0.13 5.09
N ILE A 259 46.31 -1.16 5.27
CA ILE A 259 44.86 -1.06 5.02
C ILE A 259 44.10 -1.47 6.28
N ALA A 260 43.36 -0.49 6.79
CA ALA A 260 42.46 -0.60 7.92
C ALA A 260 41.31 -1.55 7.63
N ILE A 261 41.01 -2.41 8.60
CA ILE A 261 39.85 -3.29 8.64
C ILE A 261 38.59 -2.41 8.78
N SER A 262 37.93 -2.11 7.67
CA SER A 262 36.58 -1.52 7.67
C SER A 262 35.55 -2.64 7.71
N SER A 263 35.14 -3.02 8.93
CA SER A 263 33.96 -3.85 9.16
C SER A 263 32.71 -2.98 9.00
N THR A 264 32.26 -2.80 7.76
CA THR A 264 30.95 -2.22 7.45
C THR A 264 30.02 -3.35 7.05
N VAL A 265 29.25 -3.84 8.02
CA VAL A 265 28.01 -4.56 7.75
C VAL A 265 27.02 -3.49 7.29
N GLU A 266 27.08 -3.13 6.01
CA GLU A 266 26.02 -2.37 5.36
C GLU A 266 24.79 -3.29 5.28
N LEU A 267 23.85 -3.07 6.20
CA LEU A 267 22.46 -3.46 6.02
C LEU A 267 21.97 -2.80 4.74
N VAL A 268 22.08 -3.53 3.64
CA VAL A 268 21.58 -3.12 2.35
C VAL A 268 20.06 -3.04 2.46
N ASN A 269 19.56 -1.84 2.74
CA ASN A 269 18.22 -1.44 2.34
C ASN A 269 18.21 -1.43 0.81
N HIS A 270 18.00 -2.62 0.22
CA HIS A 270 17.79 -2.78 -1.21
C HIS A 270 16.46 -2.12 -1.55
N ASP A 271 16.53 -0.86 -1.95
CA ASP A 271 15.49 -0.20 -2.74
C ASP A 271 15.37 -0.96 -4.07
N TRP A 272 14.34 -1.80 -4.16
CA TRP A 272 14.07 -2.79 -5.19
C TRP A 272 13.59 -2.21 -6.55
N ASP A 273 13.78 -0.92 -6.82
CA ASP A 273 13.06 -0.21 -7.88
C ASP A 273 13.94 0.57 -8.89
N ALA A 274 15.23 0.26 -8.99
CA ALA A 274 16.06 0.74 -10.10
C ALA A 274 16.15 -0.33 -11.20
N ALA A 275 15.34 -0.16 -12.24
CA ALA A 275 15.46 -0.85 -13.52
C ALA A 275 16.75 -0.42 -14.24
N GLN A 276 17.90 -0.85 -13.72
CA GLN A 276 18.98 -1.21 -14.60
C GLN A 276 18.58 -2.57 -15.19
N ASP A 277 18.64 -2.70 -16.52
CA ASP A 277 18.86 -4.02 -17.11
C ASP A 277 19.91 -4.72 -16.24
N PRO A 278 19.74 -6.00 -15.88
CA PRO A 278 20.79 -6.72 -15.20
C PRO A 278 21.98 -6.76 -16.17
N LEU A 279 22.84 -5.74 -16.10
CA LEU A 279 24.25 -5.87 -16.36
C LEU A 279 24.60 -7.10 -15.56
N PRO A 280 24.90 -8.23 -16.23
CA PRO A 280 25.01 -9.50 -15.54
C PRO A 280 26.11 -9.29 -14.51
N SER A 281 25.73 -9.23 -13.23
CA SER A 281 26.70 -9.33 -12.17
C SER A 281 27.34 -10.68 -12.44
N THR A 282 28.58 -10.65 -12.91
CA THR A 282 29.27 -11.78 -13.54
C THR A 282 29.47 -12.97 -12.61
N ASN A 283 29.00 -12.84 -11.36
CA ASN A 283 29.34 -13.69 -10.25
C ASN A 283 28.15 -14.51 -9.73
N VAL A 284 26.95 -14.43 -10.33
CA VAL A 284 25.81 -15.27 -9.89
C VAL A 284 25.84 -16.62 -10.61
N CYS A 285 25.61 -17.71 -9.86
CA CYS A 285 25.55 -19.06 -10.39
C CYS A 285 24.49 -19.20 -11.50
N ARG A 286 24.91 -19.66 -12.69
CA ARG A 286 24.04 -19.94 -13.86
C ARG A 286 23.46 -21.37 -13.88
N GLY A 287 23.54 -22.08 -12.75
CA GLY A 287 23.07 -23.45 -12.68
C GLY A 287 21.55 -23.52 -12.80
N LYS A 288 21.05 -24.41 -13.67
CA LYS A 288 19.61 -24.71 -13.73
C LYS A 288 19.14 -25.26 -12.39
N LEU A 289 17.98 -24.80 -11.94
CA LEU A 289 17.29 -25.40 -10.80
C LEU A 289 16.52 -26.62 -11.29
N VAL A 290 16.74 -27.76 -10.64
CA VAL A 290 16.09 -29.02 -10.98
C VAL A 290 15.38 -29.56 -9.77
N MET A 291 14.17 -30.07 -9.96
CA MET A 291 13.46 -30.78 -8.90
C MET A 291 13.88 -32.25 -8.90
N ARG A 292 14.16 -32.77 -7.70
CA ARG A 292 14.64 -34.12 -7.45
C ARG A 292 13.82 -34.77 -6.35
N VAL A 293 13.95 -36.08 -6.25
CA VAL A 293 13.30 -36.91 -5.25
C VAL A 293 14.36 -37.56 -4.38
N ASP A 294 14.18 -37.51 -3.06
CA ASP A 294 15.10 -38.17 -2.13
C ASP A 294 14.74 -39.67 -1.94
N LYS A 295 15.54 -40.37 -1.14
CA LYS A 295 15.31 -41.79 -0.81
C LYS A 295 13.99 -42.05 -0.07
N PHE A 296 13.32 -41.02 0.43
CA PHE A 296 12.03 -41.09 1.11
C PHE A 296 10.88 -40.63 0.22
N ASN A 297 11.11 -40.53 -1.09
CA ASN A 297 10.14 -40.04 -2.07
C ASN A 297 9.70 -38.57 -1.83
N ARG A 298 10.51 -37.77 -1.12
CA ARG A 298 10.22 -36.35 -0.88
C ARG A 298 10.87 -35.50 -1.97
N ARG A 299 10.09 -34.58 -2.53
CA ARG A 299 10.56 -33.63 -3.56
C ARG A 299 11.34 -32.48 -2.94
N TYR A 300 12.41 -32.09 -3.61
CA TYR A 300 13.22 -30.92 -3.26
C TYR A 300 13.78 -30.29 -4.53
N ILE A 301 14.06 -28.99 -4.50
CA ILE A 301 14.72 -28.28 -5.60
C ILE A 301 16.20 -28.13 -5.27
N GLN A 302 17.07 -28.35 -6.23
CA GLN A 302 18.50 -28.07 -6.09
C GLN A 302 19.07 -27.44 -7.35
N CYS A 303 20.11 -26.63 -7.19
CA CYS A 303 20.95 -26.24 -8.30
C CYS A 303 21.63 -27.48 -8.91
N GLN A 304 21.74 -27.52 -10.23
CA GLN A 304 22.39 -28.63 -10.95
C GLN A 304 23.87 -28.79 -10.59
N PHE A 305 24.54 -27.71 -10.19
CA PHE A 305 25.97 -27.73 -9.81
C PHE A 305 26.20 -28.14 -8.36
N ARG A 306 25.14 -28.21 -7.55
CA ARG A 306 25.26 -28.75 -6.19
C ARG A 306 25.62 -30.24 -6.26
N SER A 307 26.77 -30.58 -5.69
CA SER A 307 27.30 -31.94 -5.66
C SER A 307 27.48 -32.40 -4.21
N ARG A 308 28.10 -33.58 -3.99
CA ARG A 308 28.49 -33.99 -2.63
C ARG A 308 29.68 -33.17 -2.12
N ASP A 309 30.59 -32.87 -3.03
CA ASP A 309 31.85 -32.17 -2.75
C ASP A 309 31.66 -30.65 -2.65
N ASP A 310 30.60 -30.13 -3.27
CA ASP A 310 30.23 -28.72 -3.20
C ASP A 310 28.76 -28.52 -2.78
N GLN A 311 28.57 -28.21 -1.50
CA GLN A 311 27.27 -27.98 -0.85
C GLN A 311 26.84 -26.51 -0.83
N SER A 312 27.66 -25.61 -1.36
CA SER A 312 27.45 -24.15 -1.28
C SER A 312 26.28 -23.67 -2.14
N HIS A 313 25.95 -24.42 -3.18
CA HIS A 313 24.85 -24.15 -4.10
C HIS A 313 23.47 -24.35 -3.46
N LEU A 314 22.43 -23.75 -4.04
CA LEU A 314 21.06 -23.77 -3.52
C LEU A 314 20.46 -25.18 -3.38
N ILE A 315 19.84 -25.45 -2.22
CA ILE A 315 18.89 -26.55 -2.02
C ILE A 315 17.66 -26.01 -1.27
N LEU A 316 16.48 -26.34 -1.75
CA LEU A 316 15.21 -25.98 -1.12
C LEU A 316 14.43 -27.25 -0.84
N ARG A 317 14.16 -27.46 0.44
CA ARG A 317 13.35 -28.56 0.96
C ARG A 317 12.00 -28.00 1.42
N ASN A 318 11.12 -28.88 1.89
CA ASN A 318 9.80 -28.52 2.44
C ASN A 318 8.84 -27.92 1.41
N LEU A 319 8.66 -28.61 0.29
CA LEU A 319 7.78 -28.19 -0.80
C LEU A 319 6.32 -28.68 -0.64
N GLN A 320 5.89 -29.03 0.58
CA GLN A 320 4.56 -29.61 0.83
C GLN A 320 3.40 -28.63 0.64
N GLU A 321 3.67 -27.33 0.66
CA GLU A 321 2.65 -26.28 0.55
C GLU A 321 2.45 -25.79 -0.90
N PHE A 322 3.11 -26.43 -1.87
CA PHE A 322 3.08 -26.06 -3.27
C PHE A 322 2.51 -27.19 -4.13
N ASP A 323 1.99 -26.83 -5.30
CA ASP A 323 1.67 -27.79 -6.35
C ASP A 323 2.98 -28.29 -6.98
N ASN A 324 3.46 -29.41 -6.47
CA ASN A 324 4.69 -30.02 -6.95
C ASN A 324 4.61 -30.50 -8.41
N GLY A 325 3.40 -30.75 -8.95
CA GLY A 325 3.21 -31.10 -10.36
C GLY A 325 3.44 -29.91 -11.26
N TYR A 326 2.77 -28.80 -10.94
CA TYR A 326 2.95 -27.54 -11.67
C TYR A 326 4.37 -26.99 -11.54
N LEU A 327 4.95 -27.03 -10.33
CA LEU A 327 6.31 -26.55 -10.09
C LEU A 327 7.37 -27.36 -10.83
N GLN A 328 7.21 -28.69 -10.93
CA GLN A 328 8.07 -29.53 -11.75
C GLN A 328 7.95 -29.16 -13.23
N ALA A 329 6.71 -29.03 -13.74
CA ALA A 329 6.47 -28.65 -15.13
C ALA A 329 7.12 -27.31 -15.48
N LEU A 330 7.05 -26.32 -14.58
CA LEU A 330 7.72 -25.02 -14.73
C LEU A 330 9.25 -25.11 -14.78
N LEU A 331 9.88 -25.98 -13.96
CA LEU A 331 11.35 -26.15 -13.94
C LEU A 331 11.85 -26.96 -15.14
N ASP A 332 11.05 -27.89 -15.63
CA ASP A 332 11.38 -28.73 -16.79
C ASP A 332 11.04 -28.06 -18.13
N ASP A 333 10.33 -26.93 -18.10
CA ASP A 333 9.78 -26.25 -19.28
C ASP A 333 8.80 -27.13 -20.07
N ASP A 334 7.99 -27.93 -19.36
CA ASP A 334 6.93 -28.76 -19.94
C ASP A 334 5.74 -27.88 -20.35
N GLU A 335 5.80 -27.36 -21.58
CA GLU A 335 4.80 -26.45 -22.12
C GLU A 335 3.37 -27.01 -22.09
N VAL A 336 3.19 -28.33 -22.22
CA VAL A 336 1.85 -28.96 -22.29
C VAL A 336 1.20 -28.95 -20.90
N LEU A 337 1.93 -29.40 -19.88
CA LEU A 337 1.42 -29.37 -18.50
C LEU A 337 1.24 -27.93 -18.01
N ILE A 338 2.21 -27.06 -18.27
CA ILE A 338 2.10 -25.63 -17.95
C ILE A 338 0.82 -25.03 -18.54
N ALA A 339 0.57 -25.24 -19.83
CA ALA A 339 -0.61 -24.70 -20.48
C ALA A 339 -1.91 -25.23 -19.87
N SER A 340 -1.95 -26.52 -19.48
CA SER A 340 -3.11 -27.10 -18.80
C SER A 340 -3.39 -26.42 -17.46
N TYR A 341 -2.36 -26.21 -16.63
CA TYR A 341 -2.51 -25.56 -15.32
C TYR A 341 -2.90 -24.08 -15.47
N GLU A 342 -2.26 -23.35 -16.38
CA GLU A 342 -2.49 -21.92 -16.55
C GLU A 342 -3.82 -21.60 -17.24
N GLU A 343 -4.30 -22.43 -18.19
CA GLU A 343 -5.62 -22.23 -18.81
C GLU A 343 -6.75 -22.57 -17.83
N ASP A 344 -6.59 -23.60 -17.00
CA ASP A 344 -7.51 -23.87 -15.88
C ASP A 344 -7.53 -22.69 -14.90
N ALA A 345 -6.37 -22.17 -14.50
CA ALA A 345 -6.28 -20.97 -13.65
C ALA A 345 -7.01 -19.76 -14.27
N LYS A 346 -6.80 -19.52 -15.56
CA LYS A 346 -7.44 -18.44 -16.31
C LYS A 346 -8.96 -18.59 -16.42
N GLN A 347 -9.45 -19.81 -16.66
CA GLN A 347 -10.89 -20.09 -16.65
C GLN A 347 -11.53 -19.78 -15.28
N ASN A 348 -10.74 -19.90 -14.21
CA ASN A 348 -11.13 -19.53 -12.85
C ASN A 348 -10.75 -18.08 -12.47
N GLY A 349 -10.32 -17.25 -13.42
CA GLY A 349 -10.10 -15.82 -13.22
C GLY A 349 -8.77 -15.43 -12.56
N TYR A 350 -7.74 -16.29 -12.58
CA TYR A 350 -6.42 -15.99 -12.02
C TYR A 350 -5.26 -16.54 -12.86
N GLY A 351 -4.02 -16.23 -12.46
CA GLY A 351 -2.81 -16.72 -13.11
C GLY A 351 -2.27 -15.83 -14.25
N PRO A 352 -1.16 -16.25 -14.88
CA PRO A 352 -0.36 -15.39 -15.77
C PRO A 352 -0.97 -15.16 -17.16
N LEU A 353 -2.01 -15.90 -17.52
CA LEU A 353 -2.77 -15.71 -18.77
C LEU A 353 -3.92 -14.71 -18.62
N MET A 354 -4.21 -14.24 -17.40
CA MET A 354 -5.25 -13.24 -17.19
C MET A 354 -4.82 -11.87 -17.72
N PRO A 355 -5.75 -11.10 -18.33
CA PRO A 355 -5.49 -9.72 -18.70
C PRO A 355 -4.99 -8.90 -17.52
N CYS A 356 -3.98 -8.05 -17.75
CA CYS A 356 -3.43 -7.21 -16.69
C CYS A 356 -4.09 -5.83 -16.68
N HIS A 357 -4.76 -5.49 -15.58
CA HIS A 357 -5.31 -4.15 -15.35
C HIS A 357 -4.43 -3.29 -14.43
N PHE A 358 -3.19 -3.72 -14.18
CA PHE A 358 -2.29 -3.00 -13.31
C PHE A 358 -1.95 -1.63 -13.89
N VAL A 359 -2.21 -0.60 -13.08
CA VAL A 359 -1.87 0.79 -13.36
C VAL A 359 -0.99 1.32 -12.24
N ALA A 360 -0.12 2.28 -12.56
CA ALA A 360 0.74 2.94 -11.60
C ALA A 360 0.76 4.45 -11.86
N SER A 361 1.19 5.22 -10.86
CA SER A 361 1.49 6.64 -11.04
C SER A 361 2.62 6.82 -12.07
N PRO A 362 2.56 7.85 -12.94
CA PRO A 362 3.68 8.24 -13.79
C PRO A 362 4.96 8.57 -13.00
N SER A 363 4.80 9.04 -11.76
CA SER A 363 5.90 9.35 -10.84
C SER A 363 6.46 8.12 -10.13
N ALA A 364 5.80 6.96 -10.21
CA ALA A 364 6.35 5.72 -9.68
C ALA A 364 7.64 5.38 -10.41
N GLN A 365 8.70 5.07 -9.66
CA GLN A 365 10.00 4.70 -10.22
C GLN A 365 9.97 3.33 -10.92
N LYS A 366 8.94 2.53 -10.62
CA LYS A 366 8.65 1.24 -11.24
C LYS A 366 8.60 1.34 -12.78
N GLN A 367 9.37 0.45 -13.41
CA GLN A 367 9.37 0.24 -14.88
C GLN A 367 8.71 -1.08 -15.27
N LEU A 368 8.53 -2.01 -14.33
CA LEU A 368 7.95 -3.33 -14.57
C LEU A 368 6.69 -3.53 -13.73
N CYS A 369 5.70 -4.18 -14.33
CA CYS A 369 4.50 -4.65 -13.65
C CYS A 369 4.91 -5.63 -12.53
N PRO A 370 4.31 -5.56 -11.33
CA PRO A 370 4.57 -6.55 -10.27
C PRO A 370 4.03 -7.93 -10.62
N HIS A 371 3.11 -8.03 -11.57
CA HIS A 371 2.55 -9.29 -12.03
C HIS A 371 3.36 -9.86 -13.19
N TRP A 372 3.47 -11.19 -13.18
CA TRP A 372 4.09 -11.96 -14.25
C TRP A 372 3.04 -12.34 -15.28
N HIS A 373 3.44 -12.31 -16.54
CA HIS A 373 2.58 -12.57 -17.69
C HIS A 373 3.27 -13.56 -18.63
N ARG A 374 2.46 -14.31 -19.38
CA ARG A 374 2.97 -15.02 -20.55
C ARG A 374 3.04 -14.05 -21.73
N ALA A 375 4.24 -13.83 -22.24
CA ALA A 375 4.44 -13.08 -23.48
C ALA A 375 3.92 -13.87 -24.69
N ARG A 376 3.90 -13.24 -25.88
CA ARG A 376 3.43 -13.89 -27.14
C ARG A 376 4.20 -15.18 -27.48
N ASN A 377 5.46 -15.27 -27.07
CA ASN A 377 6.30 -16.45 -27.20
C ASN A 377 6.09 -17.49 -26.09
N ARG A 378 5.03 -17.35 -25.29
CA ARG A 378 4.70 -18.17 -24.12
C ARG A 378 5.73 -18.18 -23.00
N LYS A 379 6.76 -17.34 -23.05
CA LYS A 379 7.69 -17.19 -21.92
C LYS A 379 7.09 -16.31 -20.84
N LEU A 380 7.40 -16.63 -19.59
CA LEU A 380 7.08 -15.76 -18.46
C LEU A 380 7.98 -14.54 -18.47
N ALA A 381 7.37 -13.37 -18.37
CA ALA A 381 8.05 -12.10 -18.24
C ALA A 381 7.19 -11.13 -17.44
N ARG A 382 7.84 -10.17 -16.79
CA ARG A 382 7.15 -9.02 -16.22
C ARG A 382 6.81 -8.05 -17.35
N GLY A 383 5.57 -7.57 -17.38
CA GLY A 383 5.15 -6.58 -18.37
C GLY A 383 5.87 -5.25 -18.11
N THR A 384 6.30 -4.56 -19.16
CA THR A 384 6.81 -3.19 -19.06
C THR A 384 5.69 -2.21 -18.73
N LEU A 385 5.97 -1.21 -17.90
CA LEU A 385 5.03 -0.13 -17.58
C LEU A 385 5.18 1.00 -18.59
N LEU A 386 4.25 1.06 -19.52
CA LEU A 386 4.19 2.08 -20.56
C LEU A 386 3.51 3.33 -20.02
N LYS A 387 3.97 4.51 -20.44
CA LYS A 387 3.24 5.76 -20.17
C LYS A 387 1.90 5.73 -20.89
N TRP A 388 0.89 6.32 -20.28
CA TRP A 388 -0.42 6.46 -20.89
C TRP A 388 -0.31 7.28 -22.19
N ASP A 389 -0.69 6.66 -23.32
CA ASP A 389 -0.44 7.21 -24.67
C ASP A 389 -1.19 8.53 -24.92
N HIS A 390 -2.33 8.72 -24.25
CA HIS A 390 -3.13 9.93 -24.36
C HIS A 390 -2.85 10.87 -23.18
N GLN A 391 -2.27 12.05 -23.41
CA GLN A 391 -2.09 13.02 -22.32
C GLN A 391 -3.44 13.32 -21.64
N CYS A 392 -3.47 13.26 -20.31
CA CYS A 392 -4.69 13.51 -19.57
C CYS A 392 -5.15 14.95 -19.74
N THR A 393 -6.43 15.16 -20.05
CA THR A 393 -7.00 16.50 -20.26
C THR A 393 -7.29 17.24 -18.96
N ALA A 394 -7.31 16.54 -17.82
CA ALA A 394 -7.64 17.10 -16.52
C ALA A 394 -6.58 18.09 -16.04
N LYS A 395 -7.02 19.28 -15.61
CA LYS A 395 -6.17 20.36 -15.10
C LYS A 395 -6.60 20.81 -13.72
N PHE A 396 -5.65 21.31 -12.95
CA PHE A 396 -5.86 21.81 -11.59
C PHE A 396 -5.27 23.22 -11.46
N ASP A 397 -6.08 24.14 -10.95
CA ASP A 397 -5.59 25.42 -10.45
C ASP A 397 -5.81 25.48 -8.93
N ILE A 398 -4.75 25.68 -8.17
CA ILE A 398 -4.78 25.75 -6.71
C ILE A 398 -4.55 27.20 -6.31
N TYR A 399 -5.50 27.77 -5.58
CA TYR A 399 -5.47 29.14 -5.08
C TYR A 399 -5.26 29.11 -3.57
N THR A 400 -4.04 29.42 -3.15
CA THR A 400 -3.66 29.51 -1.74
C THR A 400 -3.60 30.98 -1.33
N PRO A 401 -4.39 31.42 -0.32
CA PRO A 401 -4.28 32.78 0.21
C PRO A 401 -2.84 33.17 0.55
N GLU A 402 -2.49 34.44 0.30
CA GLU A 402 -1.18 34.98 0.70
C GLU A 402 -1.05 35.04 2.23
N ASP A 403 -2.16 35.26 2.93
CA ASP A 403 -2.28 35.21 4.39
C ASP A 403 -3.25 34.09 4.80
N LEU A 404 -2.73 32.86 4.79
CA LEU A 404 -3.48 31.65 5.13
C LEU A 404 -3.94 31.60 6.60
N PRO A 405 -3.21 32.15 7.60
CA PRO A 405 -3.73 32.31 8.96
C PRO A 405 -5.02 33.14 9.04
N SER A 406 -5.13 34.23 8.27
CA SER A 406 -6.33 35.08 8.26
C SER A 406 -7.47 34.50 7.42
N CYS A 407 -7.14 33.70 6.40
CA CYS A 407 -8.10 32.98 5.58
C CYS A 407 -7.66 31.50 5.45
N PRO A 408 -8.04 30.62 6.39
CA PRO A 408 -7.62 29.22 6.41
C PRO A 408 -8.42 28.38 5.40
N GLN A 409 -8.59 28.90 4.19
CA GLN A 409 -9.33 28.27 3.11
C GLN A 409 -8.52 28.25 1.83
N VAL A 410 -8.55 27.12 1.12
CA VAL A 410 -7.89 26.96 -0.18
C VAL A 410 -8.92 26.54 -1.21
N VAL A 411 -8.84 27.12 -2.41
CA VAL A 411 -9.67 26.71 -3.53
C VAL A 411 -8.85 25.87 -4.50
N VAL A 412 -9.32 24.67 -4.78
CA VAL A 412 -8.81 23.84 -5.88
C VAL A 412 -9.85 23.81 -6.98
N VAL A 413 -9.47 24.23 -8.19
CA VAL A 413 -10.33 24.19 -9.37
C VAL A 413 -9.89 23.08 -10.29
N CYS A 414 -10.72 22.05 -10.41
CA CYS A 414 -10.51 20.91 -11.29
C CYS A 414 -11.24 21.15 -12.62
N ARG A 415 -10.55 20.98 -13.75
CA ARG A 415 -11.10 21.22 -15.10
C ARG A 415 -11.00 20.00 -15.98
N ASN A 416 -12.00 19.82 -16.85
CA ASN A 416 -12.13 18.69 -17.78
C ASN A 416 -12.20 17.33 -17.08
N PRO A 417 -12.74 16.29 -17.74
CA PRO A 417 -12.69 14.95 -17.18
C PRO A 417 -11.27 14.37 -17.30
N HIS A 418 -11.00 13.35 -16.49
CA HIS A 418 -9.86 12.48 -16.68
C HIS A 418 -10.10 11.54 -17.87
N SER A 419 -9.06 11.30 -18.66
CA SER A 419 -9.09 10.44 -19.85
C SER A 419 -8.31 9.13 -19.63
N HIS A 420 -8.35 8.62 -18.40
CA HIS A 420 -7.73 7.39 -17.94
C HIS A 420 -8.53 6.88 -16.73
N PRO A 421 -8.52 5.59 -16.39
CA PRO A 421 -9.17 5.10 -15.18
C PRO A 421 -8.58 5.75 -13.92
N PRO A 422 -9.30 5.79 -12.79
CA PRO A 422 -8.74 6.35 -11.58
C PRO A 422 -7.52 5.53 -11.10
N PRO A 423 -6.40 6.18 -10.69
CA PRO A 423 -5.25 5.47 -10.16
C PRO A 423 -5.61 4.71 -8.89
N ALA A 424 -4.91 3.62 -8.60
CA ALA A 424 -4.91 3.03 -7.26
C ALA A 424 -4.33 4.04 -6.25
N PRO A 425 -4.79 4.02 -4.98
CA PRO A 425 -4.23 4.87 -3.95
C PRO A 425 -2.77 4.47 -3.68
N VAL A 426 -1.85 5.41 -3.92
CA VAL A 426 -0.40 5.21 -3.74
C VAL A 426 0.20 6.20 -2.75
N LYS A 427 -0.49 7.31 -2.48
CA LYS A 427 -0.09 8.30 -1.48
C LYS A 427 -0.88 8.09 -0.20
N THR A 428 -0.22 8.21 0.94
CA THR A 428 -0.90 8.32 2.23
C THR A 428 -1.11 9.80 2.53
N PRO A 429 -2.33 10.27 2.82
CA PRO A 429 -2.59 11.65 3.24
C PRO A 429 -1.65 12.10 4.37
N PRO A 430 -1.11 13.34 4.33
CA PRO A 430 -0.14 13.83 5.33
C PRO A 430 -0.65 13.75 6.77
N SER A 431 -1.93 14.04 7.01
CA SER A 431 -2.55 13.96 8.33
C SER A 431 -2.49 12.54 8.92
N LEU A 432 -2.68 11.51 8.09
CA LEU A 432 -2.52 10.10 8.50
C LEU A 432 -1.06 9.75 8.73
N ILE A 433 -0.13 10.20 7.86
CA ILE A 433 1.31 9.98 8.07
C ILE A 433 1.74 10.57 9.41
N ASN A 434 1.29 11.78 9.73
CA ASN A 434 1.62 12.46 10.98
C ASN A 434 1.01 11.76 12.20
N LEU A 435 -0.23 11.26 12.09
CA LEU A 435 -0.83 10.41 13.12
C LEU A 435 0.02 9.17 13.36
N PHE A 436 0.32 8.39 12.31
CA PHE A 436 1.15 7.19 12.42
C PHE A 436 2.52 7.48 13.02
N ARG A 437 3.18 8.56 12.60
CA ARG A 437 4.46 8.98 13.18
C ARG A 437 4.32 9.31 14.67
N SER A 438 3.28 10.02 15.07
CA SER A 438 3.01 10.31 16.48
C SER A 438 2.86 9.02 17.27
N LEU A 439 2.02 8.10 16.82
CA LEU A 439 1.76 6.84 17.51
C LEU A 439 3.03 5.97 17.61
N LEU A 440 3.87 5.95 16.56
CA LEU A 440 5.15 5.24 16.59
C LEU A 440 6.15 5.89 17.56
N LEU A 441 6.19 7.21 17.65
CA LEU A 441 7.04 7.92 18.61
C LEU A 441 6.57 7.69 20.06
N ASP A 442 5.25 7.57 20.27
CA ASP A 442 4.67 7.29 21.58
C ASP A 442 5.03 5.88 22.10
N MET A 443 5.43 4.95 21.22
CA MET A 443 5.96 3.63 21.60
C MET A 443 7.37 3.72 22.21
N ASP A 444 8.08 4.84 22.02
CA ASP A 444 9.41 5.13 22.57
C ASP A 444 10.40 3.96 22.40
N TRP A 445 11.01 3.47 23.49
CA TRP A 445 12.00 2.38 23.47
C TRP A 445 11.47 1.08 22.88
N GLN A 446 10.15 0.86 22.88
CA GLN A 446 9.54 -0.34 22.30
C GLN A 446 9.64 -0.36 20.77
N LEU A 447 9.84 0.79 20.15
CA LEU A 447 10.03 0.91 18.70
C LEU A 447 11.33 0.24 18.22
N ALA A 448 12.37 0.18 19.06
CA ALA A 448 13.67 -0.40 18.71
C ALA A 448 13.58 -1.90 18.34
N ASP A 449 12.67 -2.64 18.99
CA ASP A 449 12.42 -4.06 18.73
C ASP A 449 11.06 -4.31 18.06
N ALA A 450 10.48 -3.27 17.46
CA ALA A 450 9.17 -3.33 16.84
C ALA A 450 9.24 -4.05 15.48
N THR A 451 8.54 -5.16 15.39
CA THR A 451 8.17 -5.77 14.11
C THR A 451 6.77 -5.31 13.72
N PRO A 452 6.38 -5.35 12.44
CA PRO A 452 5.00 -5.04 12.04
C PRO A 452 3.94 -5.80 12.86
N ARG A 453 4.22 -7.07 13.18
CA ARG A 453 3.35 -7.88 14.04
C ARG A 453 3.27 -7.34 15.46
N ARG A 454 4.38 -6.91 16.06
CA ARG A 454 4.39 -6.31 17.40
C ARG A 454 3.62 -4.99 17.45
N ILE A 455 3.79 -4.14 16.43
CA ILE A 455 3.06 -2.86 16.33
C ILE A 455 1.55 -3.10 16.28
N VAL A 456 1.09 -4.05 15.46
CA VAL A 456 -0.34 -4.38 15.35
C VAL A 456 -0.92 -5.00 16.63
N LEU A 457 -0.07 -5.60 17.47
CA LEU A 457 -0.47 -6.16 18.76
C LEU A 457 -0.35 -5.14 19.90
N ASP A 458 0.27 -3.99 19.68
CA ASP A 458 0.40 -2.96 20.70
C ASP A 458 -0.93 -2.24 20.91
N SER A 459 -1.43 -2.30 22.15
CA SER A 459 -2.74 -1.75 22.48
C SER A 459 -2.75 -0.22 22.49
N GLY A 460 -1.62 0.44 22.77
CA GLY A 460 -1.52 1.90 22.72
C GLY A 460 -1.63 2.40 21.29
N PHE A 461 -0.83 1.83 20.38
CA PHE A 461 -0.84 2.11 18.96
C PHE A 461 -2.22 1.84 18.35
N MET A 462 -2.79 0.65 18.60
CA MET A 462 -4.10 0.27 18.03
C MET A 462 -5.27 1.07 18.60
N LYS A 463 -5.16 1.60 19.82
CA LYS A 463 -6.18 2.48 20.41
C LYS A 463 -6.11 3.90 19.85
N GLY A 464 -4.95 4.32 19.35
CA GLY A 464 -4.76 5.63 18.72
C GLY A 464 -5.20 5.70 17.25
N LEU A 465 -5.44 4.54 16.64
CA LEU A 465 -6.13 4.39 15.35
C LEU A 465 -7.64 4.29 15.59
#